data_AF-B3EAJ1-F1
#
_entry.id   AF-B3EAJ1-F1
#
_cell.length_a   1.000
_cell.length_b   1.000
_cell.length_c   1.000
_cell.angle_alpha   90.00
_cell.angle_beta   90.00
_cell.angle_gamma   90.00
#
_symmetry.space_group_name_H-M   'P 1'
#
loop_
_entity.id
_entity.type
_entity.pdbx_description
1 polymer ?
#
loop_
_entity_poly.entity_id
_entity_poly.type
_entity_poly.pdbx_seq_one_letter_code
_entity_poly.pdbx_strand_id
1 'polypeptide(L)'
;MTIIKTAIPYYGSLTYEGKGFERIFFLLEYDDRNGNTSNVNMGVWDASEQPLLAAWLISLNVKQLVCTHMPEQEIKESMLRSGICVVSAADESANHILSTLCLI
;
A
#
# COMPACT_ATOMS: atom_id res chain seq x y z
N MET A 1 10.45 11.71 13.93
CA MET A 1 10.64 11.81 12.47
C MET A 1 10.17 10.52 11.91
N THR A 2 9.05 10.49 11.20
CA THR A 2 8.44 9.22 10.82
C THR A 2 8.48 9.12 9.31
N ILE A 3 9.56 8.51 8.80
CA ILE A 3 9.56 8.02 7.44
C ILE A 3 8.76 6.72 7.45
N ILE A 4 7.67 6.71 6.71
CA ILE A 4 6.77 5.56 6.61
C ILE A 4 7.05 4.87 5.29
N LYS A 5 7.41 3.58 5.35
CA LYS A 5 7.46 2.75 4.14
C LYS A 5 6.04 2.39 3.73
N THR A 6 5.70 2.81 2.51
CA THR A 6 4.36 2.76 1.97
C THR A 6 4.34 1.93 0.70
N ALA A 7 3.31 1.09 0.56
CA ALA A 7 3.01 0.38 -0.67
C ALA A 7 1.71 0.91 -1.29
N ILE A 8 1.64 0.97 -2.61
CA ILE A 8 0.45 1.38 -3.37
C ILE A 8 0.18 0.31 -4.45
N PRO A 9 -1.02 -0.31 -4.49
CA PRO A 9 -1.40 -1.19 -5.59
C PRO A 9 -1.32 -0.44 -6.93
N TYR A 10 -0.74 -1.07 -7.96
CA TYR A 10 -0.43 -0.38 -9.23
C TYR A 10 -1.66 0.26 -9.89
N TYR A 11 -2.82 -0.41 -9.87
CA TYR A 11 -4.08 0.18 -10.37
C TYR A 11 -4.99 0.73 -9.25
N GLY A 12 -4.45 1.00 -8.07
CA GLY A 12 -5.15 1.65 -6.96
C GLY A 12 -6.05 0.75 -6.12
N SER A 13 -6.45 -0.43 -6.59
CA SER A 13 -7.24 -1.40 -5.83
C SER A 13 -6.38 -2.54 -5.29
N LEU A 14 -6.56 -2.89 -4.02
CA LEU A 14 -5.82 -4.00 -3.40
C LEU A 14 -6.33 -5.37 -3.86
N THR A 15 -7.61 -5.49 -4.16
CA THR A 15 -8.25 -6.73 -4.61
C THR A 15 -9.12 -6.49 -5.83
N TYR A 16 -9.28 -7.55 -6.62
CA TYR A 16 -10.13 -7.60 -7.79
C TYR A 16 -11.03 -8.83 -7.72
N GLU A 17 -12.31 -8.64 -8.04
CA GLU A 17 -13.27 -9.74 -8.13
C GLU A 17 -12.76 -10.83 -9.08
N GLY A 18 -12.77 -12.07 -8.60
CA GLY A 18 -12.36 -13.26 -9.36
C GLY A 18 -10.85 -13.39 -9.64
N LYS A 19 -10.01 -12.39 -9.30
CA LYS A 19 -8.54 -12.45 -9.49
C LYS A 19 -7.74 -12.38 -8.19
N GLY A 20 -8.38 -12.02 -7.09
CA GLY A 20 -7.76 -11.92 -5.77
C GLY A 20 -6.95 -10.63 -5.61
N PHE A 21 -5.86 -10.71 -4.88
CA PHE A 21 -4.99 -9.57 -4.54
C PHE A 21 -4.17 -9.07 -5.74
N GLU A 22 -3.94 -7.76 -5.78
CA GLU A 22 -2.95 -7.11 -6.65
C GLU A 22 -1.56 -7.74 -6.45
N ARG A 23 -0.80 -7.79 -7.54
CA ARG A 23 0.55 -8.34 -7.60
C ARG A 23 1.61 -7.27 -7.74
N ILE A 24 1.29 -6.14 -8.36
CA ILE A 24 2.25 -5.08 -8.65
C ILE A 24 2.00 -3.91 -7.71
N PHE A 25 3.06 -3.45 -7.04
CA PHE A 25 3.00 -2.37 -6.08
C PHE A 25 4.07 -1.33 -6.37
N PHE A 26 3.73 -0.05 -6.25
CA PHE A 26 4.74 0.99 -6.00
C PHE A 26 5.13 0.93 -4.54
N LEU A 27 6.42 0.95 -4.24
CA LEU A 27 6.95 1.05 -2.89
C LEU A 27 7.71 2.36 -2.77
N LEU A 28 7.48 3.09 -1.69
CA LEU A 28 8.09 4.40 -1.47
C LEU A 28 8.26 4.68 0.02
N GLU A 29 9.01 5.74 0.31
CA GLU A 29 9.12 6.34 1.62
C GLU A 29 8.36 7.67 1.64
N TYR A 30 7.43 7.79 2.58
CA TYR A 30 6.64 8.99 2.82
C TYR A 30 7.09 9.69 4.10
N ASP A 31 7.40 10.98 4.01
CA ASP A 31 7.73 11.83 5.16
C ASP A 31 6.48 12.58 5.63
N ASP A 32 5.98 12.20 6.80
CA ASP A 32 4.74 12.72 7.40
C ASP A 32 4.76 14.23 7.72
N ARG A 33 5.93 14.86 7.71
CA ARG A 33 6.11 16.26 8.14
C ARG A 33 5.98 17.27 7.01
N ASN A 34 6.50 16.90 5.85
CA ASN A 34 6.60 17.78 4.69
C ASN A 34 5.81 17.23 3.49
N GLY A 35 5.22 16.04 3.62
CA GLY A 35 4.43 15.41 2.56
C GLY A 35 5.27 14.91 1.39
N ASN A 36 6.59 14.81 1.53
CA ASN A 36 7.45 14.37 0.43
C ASN A 36 7.44 12.85 0.29
N THR A 37 7.52 12.41 -0.96
CA THR A 37 7.76 11.01 -1.32
C THR A 37 9.17 10.85 -1.85
N SER A 38 9.80 9.71 -1.54
CA SER A 38 11.16 9.38 -2.00
C SER A 38 11.32 7.88 -2.18
N ASN A 39 12.45 7.46 -2.75
CA ASN A 39 12.81 6.05 -2.93
C ASN A 39 11.73 5.20 -3.66
N VAL A 40 11.04 5.83 -4.61
CA VAL A 40 9.98 5.20 -5.40
C VAL A 40 10.56 4.08 -6.25
N ASN A 41 10.06 2.87 -6.05
CA ASN A 41 10.41 1.70 -6.84
C ASN A 41 9.17 0.81 -7.04
N MET A 42 9.31 -0.23 -7.86
CA MET A 42 8.24 -1.18 -8.15
C MET A 42 8.60 -2.54 -7.56
N GLY A 43 7.63 -3.17 -6.89
CA GLY A 43 7.74 -4.52 -6.37
C GLY A 43 6.64 -5.41 -6.94
N VAL A 44 6.97 -6.67 -7.20
CA VAL A 44 6.00 -7.69 -7.61
C VAL A 44 5.91 -8.73 -6.50
N TRP A 45 4.69 -8.96 -6.01
CA TRP A 45 4.39 -10.00 -5.04
C TRP A 45 4.08 -11.33 -5.74
N ASP A 46 4.96 -12.29 -5.55
CA ASP A 46 4.77 -13.67 -6.00
C ASP A 46 4.13 -14.53 -4.87
N ALA A 47 2.87 -14.93 -5.05
CA ALA A 47 2.21 -15.83 -4.08
C ALA A 47 2.75 -17.26 -4.10
N SER A 48 3.46 -17.68 -5.16
CA SER A 48 4.06 -19.01 -5.20
C SER A 48 5.25 -19.13 -4.25
N GLU A 49 6.02 -18.04 -4.10
CA GLU A 49 7.15 -17.97 -3.17
C GLU A 49 6.71 -17.54 -1.76
N GLN A 50 5.81 -16.55 -1.68
CA GLN A 50 5.30 -16.03 -0.41
C GLN A 50 3.77 -15.90 -0.43
N PRO A 51 3.03 -16.95 -0.02
CA PRO A 51 1.57 -17.01 -0.18
C PRO A 51 0.76 -15.91 0.52
N LEU A 52 1.34 -15.26 1.52
CA LEU A 52 0.69 -14.21 2.30
C LEU A 52 1.22 -12.83 1.90
N LEU A 53 0.36 -12.01 1.28
CA LEU A 53 0.70 -10.64 0.89
C LEU A 53 1.18 -9.80 2.08
N ALA A 54 0.51 -9.92 3.23
CA ALA A 54 0.91 -9.20 4.45
C ALA A 54 2.34 -9.57 4.87
N ALA A 55 2.73 -10.85 4.79
CA ALA A 55 4.08 -11.28 5.12
C ALA A 55 5.12 -10.69 4.16
N TRP A 56 4.78 -10.60 2.86
CA TRP A 56 5.65 -9.97 1.87
C TRP A 56 5.85 -8.49 2.15
N LEU A 57 4.78 -7.75 2.40
CA LEU A 57 4.84 -6.33 2.79
C LEU A 57 5.66 -6.11 4.07
N ILE A 58 5.49 -6.96 5.08
CA ILE A 58 6.28 -6.91 6.32
C ILE A 58 7.76 -7.15 6.05
N SER A 59 8.12 -8.10 5.16
CA SER A 59 9.51 -8.37 4.80
C SER A 59 10.22 -7.16 4.16
N LEU A 60 9.45 -6.29 3.50
CA LEU A 60 9.90 -5.03 2.92
C LEU A 60 9.87 -3.87 3.93
N ASN A 61 9.47 -4.14 5.18
CA ASN A 61 9.22 -3.20 6.26
C ASN A 61 8.14 -2.16 5.94
N VAL A 62 7.20 -2.49 5.04
CA VAL A 62 6.02 -1.65 4.76
C VAL A 62 5.15 -1.59 6.00
N LYS A 63 4.71 -0.38 6.36
CA LYS A 63 3.79 -0.11 7.49
C LYS A 63 2.45 0.44 7.04
N GLN A 64 2.39 0.93 5.80
CA GLN A 64 1.19 1.54 5.25
C GLN A 64 0.92 1.02 3.84
N LEU A 65 -0.34 0.72 3.57
CA LEU A 65 -0.85 0.46 2.23
C LEU A 65 -1.81 1.60 1.87
N VAL A 66 -1.52 2.32 0.80
CA VAL A 66 -2.37 3.40 0.29
C VAL A 66 -3.10 2.90 -0.95
N CYS A 67 -4.42 2.91 -0.91
CA CYS A 67 -5.27 2.49 -2.02
C CYS A 67 -6.05 3.69 -2.60
N THR A 68 -6.40 3.65 -3.87
CA THR A 68 -7.41 4.57 -4.42
C THR A 68 -8.78 4.26 -3.83
N HIS A 69 -9.13 2.97 -3.80
CA HIS A 69 -10.39 2.48 -3.22
C HIS A 69 -10.11 1.67 -1.96
N MET A 70 -10.86 1.94 -0.90
CA MET A 70 -10.76 1.17 0.34
C MET A 70 -11.18 -0.28 0.07
N PRO A 71 -10.37 -1.29 0.43
CA PRO A 71 -10.76 -2.68 0.30
C PRO A 71 -11.88 -3.04 1.29
N GLU A 72 -12.44 -4.23 1.13
CA GLU A 72 -13.41 -4.79 2.07
C GLU A 72 -12.88 -4.77 3.52
N GLN A 73 -13.80 -4.57 4.48
CA GLN A 73 -13.48 -4.40 5.89
C GLN A 73 -12.66 -5.56 6.45
N GLU A 74 -12.98 -6.80 6.07
CA GLU A 74 -12.27 -8.00 6.53
C GLU A 74 -10.79 -7.99 6.11
N ILE A 75 -10.52 -7.56 4.88
CA ILE A 75 -9.16 -7.45 4.34
C ILE A 75 -8.39 -6.33 5.07
N LYS A 76 -9.03 -5.17 5.24
CA LYS A 76 -8.47 -4.03 5.97
C LYS A 76 -8.06 -4.43 7.39
N GLU A 77 -8.94 -5.11 8.12
CA GLU A 77 -8.66 -5.56 9.49
C GLU A 77 -7.58 -6.64 9.53
N SER A 78 -7.53 -7.53 8.54
CA SER A 78 -6.48 -8.55 8.43
C SER A 78 -5.09 -7.92 8.25
N MET A 79 -4.99 -6.90 7.38
CA MET A 79 -3.75 -6.14 7.20
C MET A 79 -3.37 -5.41 8.49
N LEU A 80 -4.33 -4.77 9.16
CA LEU A 80 -4.09 -4.07 10.42
C LEU A 80 -3.60 -5.00 11.53
N ARG A 81 -4.19 -6.20 11.67
CA ARG A 81 -3.72 -7.25 12.60
C ARG A 81 -2.29 -7.68 12.32
N SER A 82 -1.86 -7.60 11.05
CA SER A 82 -0.49 -7.88 10.63
C SER A 82 0.46 -6.68 10.82
N GLY A 83 -0.03 -5.55 11.33
CA GLY A 83 0.74 -4.33 11.56
C GLY A 83 0.86 -3.40 10.35
N ILE A 84 0.00 -3.58 9.34
CA ILE A 84 -0.05 -2.75 8.12
C ILE A 84 -1.32 -1.90 8.16
N CYS A 85 -1.17 -0.58 8.23
CA CYS A 85 -2.29 0.34 8.17
C CYS A 85 -2.77 0.50 6.72
N VAL A 86 -4.06 0.35 6.45
CA VAL A 86 -4.64 0.59 5.13
C VAL A 86 -5.44 1.89 5.15
N VAL A 87 -5.07 2.81 4.26
CA VAL A 87 -5.71 4.12 4.04
C VAL A 87 -6.15 4.22 2.58
N SER A 88 -7.11 5.08 2.28
CA SER A 88 -7.57 5.30 0.90
C SER A 88 -7.52 6.76 0.48
N ALA A 89 -7.79 7.06 -0.80
CA ALA A 89 -7.89 8.43 -1.31
C ALA A 89 -8.91 9.34 -0.58
N ALA A 90 -9.76 8.77 0.29
CA ALA A 90 -10.63 9.52 1.19
C ALA A 90 -9.89 10.14 2.40
N ASP A 91 -8.71 9.62 2.74
CA ASP A 91 -7.82 10.16 3.77
C ASP A 91 -6.91 11.24 3.15
N GLU A 92 -6.76 12.39 3.81
CA GLU A 92 -5.99 13.54 3.31
C GLU A 92 -4.54 13.17 2.94
N SER A 93 -3.85 12.43 3.82
CA SER A 93 -2.47 12.01 3.60
C SER A 93 -2.33 11.06 2.39
N ALA A 94 -3.27 10.14 2.21
CA ALA A 94 -3.27 9.20 1.10
C ALA A 94 -3.61 9.92 -0.22
N ASN A 95 -4.55 10.85 -0.20
CA ASN A 95 -4.89 11.69 -1.35
C ASN A 95 -3.68 12.50 -1.83
N HIS A 96 -2.94 13.10 -0.90
CA HIS A 96 -1.71 13.83 -1.19
C HIS A 96 -0.64 12.94 -1.84
N ILE A 97 -0.42 11.74 -1.30
CA ILE A 97 0.53 10.75 -1.87
C ILE A 97 0.11 10.38 -3.30
N LEU A 98 -1.15 9.98 -3.50
CA LEU A 98 -1.67 9.54 -4.80
C LEU A 98 -1.60 10.66 -5.85
N SER A 99 -1.95 11.90 -5.46
CA SER A 99 -1.88 13.07 -6.35
C SER A 99 -0.43 13.40 -6.74
N THR A 100 0.50 13.34 -5.78
CA THR A 100 1.93 13.58 -6.02
C THR A 100 2.52 12.61 -7.04
N LEU A 101 2.00 11.38 -7.08
CA LEU A 101 2.42 10.32 -8.00
C LEU A 101 1.58 10.26 -9.29
N CYS A 102 0.63 11.20 -9.47
CA CYS A 102 -0.31 11.24 -10.59
C CYS A 102 -1.14 9.95 -10.75
N LEU A 103 -1.59 9.37 -9.64
CA LEU A 103 -2.39 8.14 -9.61
C LEU A 103 -3.89 8.38 -9.48
N ILE A 104 -4.31 9.62 -9.19
CA ILE A 104 -5.70 10.10 -9.17
C ILE A 104 -5.78 11.54 -9.66
#